data_AF-A0A7X9DFI1-F1
#
_entry.id   AF-A0A7X9DFI1-F1
#
_cell.length_a   1.000
_cell.length_b   1.000
_cell.length_c   1.000
_cell.angle_alpha   90.00
_cell.angle_beta   90.00
_cell.angle_gamma   90.00
#
_symmetry.space_group_name_H-M   'P 1'
#
loop_
_entity.id
_entity.type
_entity.pdbx_description
1 polymer ?
#
loop_
_entity_poly.entity_id
_entity_poly.type
_entity_poly.pdbx_seq_one_letter_code
_entity_poly.pdbx_strand_id
1 'polypeptide(L)'
;EPTAITDAYGTIKAIAANDPDKTVKLLVNRAQTVTEAKKVAQRVINIAGQFLNIKVDNLGFIFDDMYVAKSIRNQKPFIVSYPKSKASTCIEIIADRVANIESDTDKGTGMLSFFRRFFGHYESENEEDSLQ
;
A
#
# COMPACT_ATOMS: atom_id res chain seq x y z
N GLU A 1 6.98 6.20 10.81
CA GLU A 1 7.31 7.09 11.95
C GLU A 1 6.14 7.19 12.92
N PRO A 2 6.38 7.39 14.23
CA PRO A 2 5.30 7.50 15.23
C PRO A 2 4.38 8.71 15.04
N THR A 3 4.92 9.84 14.57
CA THR A 3 4.18 11.09 14.28
C THR A 3 3.07 10.88 13.26
N ALA A 4 3.39 10.21 12.14
CA ALA A 4 2.42 9.89 11.10
C ALA A 4 1.23 9.05 11.59
N ILE A 5 1.42 8.19 12.60
CA ILE A 5 0.33 7.40 13.21
C ILE A 5 -0.61 8.32 13.98
N THR A 6 -0.06 9.24 14.77
CA THR A 6 -0.84 10.21 15.55
C THR A 6 -1.63 11.15 14.63
N ASP A 7 -1.00 11.67 13.58
CA ASP A 7 -1.64 12.57 12.62
C ASP A 7 -2.74 11.86 11.81
N ALA A 8 -2.49 10.61 11.41
CA ALA A 8 -3.49 9.78 10.76
C ALA A 8 -4.70 9.55 11.67
N TYR A 9 -4.48 9.22 12.94
CA TYR A 9 -5.56 9.08 13.91
C TYR A 9 -6.35 10.38 14.11
N GLY A 10 -5.67 11.52 14.23
CA GLY A 10 -6.31 12.83 14.33
C GLY A 10 -7.22 13.13 13.12
N THR A 11 -6.74 12.80 11.93
CA THR A 11 -7.51 12.94 10.68
C THR A 11 -8.73 12.02 10.66
N ILE A 12 -8.56 10.74 11.02
CA ILE A 12 -9.67 9.77 11.11
C ILE A 12 -10.72 10.24 12.12
N LYS A 13 -10.28 10.74 13.28
CA LYS A 13 -11.17 11.29 14.31
C LYS A 13 -11.97 12.48 13.80
N ALA A 14 -11.32 13.40 13.06
CA ALA A 14 -12.00 14.55 12.47
C ALA A 14 -13.05 14.11 11.43
N ILE A 15 -12.74 13.10 10.61
CA ILE A 15 -13.71 12.52 9.65
C ILE A 15 -14.87 11.88 10.41
N ALA A 16 -14.58 11.02 11.39
CA ALA A 16 -15.59 10.29 12.17
C ALA A 16 -16.54 11.25 12.94
N ALA A 17 -16.04 12.40 13.39
CA ALA A 17 -16.86 13.40 14.06
C ALA A 17 -17.84 14.13 13.13
N ASN A 18 -17.51 14.23 11.83
CA ASN A 18 -18.34 14.91 10.84
C ASN A 18 -19.24 13.94 10.06
N ASP A 19 -18.77 12.72 9.79
CA ASP A 19 -19.44 11.70 8.98
C ASP A 19 -19.11 10.29 9.52
N PRO A 20 -19.85 9.81 10.53
CA PRO A 20 -19.54 8.56 11.22
C PRO A 20 -19.76 7.31 10.36
N ASP A 21 -20.60 7.41 9.32
CA ASP A 21 -20.89 6.29 8.39
C ASP A 21 -19.87 6.20 7.25
N LYS A 22 -18.93 7.16 7.16
CA LYS A 22 -17.88 7.16 6.14
C LYS A 22 -16.96 5.96 6.29
N THR A 23 -16.75 5.22 5.21
CA THR A 23 -15.67 4.23 5.15
C THR A 23 -14.34 4.94 4.88
N VAL A 24 -13.38 4.79 5.79
CA VAL A 24 -12.02 5.32 5.61
C VAL A 24 -11.12 4.22 5.07
N LYS A 25 -10.42 4.49 3.96
CA LYS A 25 -9.42 3.57 3.40
C LYS A 25 -8.00 4.04 3.80
N LEU A 26 -7.19 3.13 4.34
CA LEU A 26 -5.85 3.41 4.84
C LEU A 26 -4.78 2.86 3.89
N LEU A 27 -3.82 3.70 3.50
CA LEU A 27 -2.66 3.33 2.70
C LEU A 27 -1.37 3.66 3.46
N VAL A 28 -0.50 2.66 3.67
CA VAL A 28 0.81 2.88 4.32
C VAL A 28 1.86 3.24 3.29
N ASN A 29 2.39 4.46 3.34
CA ASN A 29 3.45 4.89 2.43
C ASN A 29 4.85 4.62 3.00
N ARG A 30 5.85 4.45 2.13
CA ARG A 30 7.27 4.24 2.45
C ARG A 30 7.53 3.07 3.40
N ALA A 31 6.88 1.94 3.17
CA ALA A 31 7.15 0.72 3.91
C ALA A 31 8.52 0.12 3.52
N GLN A 32 9.33 -0.27 4.50
CA GLN A 32 10.58 -1.00 4.23
C GLN A 32 10.29 -2.47 3.96
N THR A 33 9.30 -3.02 4.69
CA THR A 33 8.88 -4.42 4.54
C THR A 33 7.37 -4.53 4.60
N VAL A 34 6.84 -5.64 4.06
CA VAL A 34 5.41 -5.93 4.15
C VAL A 34 4.96 -6.15 5.58
N THR A 35 5.79 -6.79 6.40
CA THR A 35 5.51 -7.03 7.82
C THR A 35 5.40 -5.74 8.60
N GLU A 36 6.28 -4.77 8.34
CA GLU A 36 6.19 -3.43 8.93
C GLU A 36 4.89 -2.74 8.50
N ALA A 37 4.59 -2.71 7.20
CA ALA A 37 3.38 -2.08 6.68
C ALA A 37 2.11 -2.63 7.35
N LYS A 38 2.02 -3.96 7.47
CA LYS A 38 0.92 -4.64 8.17
C LYS A 38 0.81 -4.20 9.62
N LYS A 39 1.92 -4.18 10.36
CA LYS A 39 1.94 -3.78 11.77
C LYS A 39 1.45 -2.34 11.95
N VAL A 40 1.90 -1.42 11.09
CA VAL A 40 1.48 -0.01 11.13
C VAL A 40 -0.01 0.12 10.82
N ALA A 41 -0.48 -0.51 9.73
CA ALA A 41 -1.89 -0.48 9.35
C ALA A 41 -2.78 -1.03 10.48
N GLN A 42 -2.44 -2.19 11.03
CA GLN A 42 -3.22 -2.82 12.09
C GLN A 42 -3.28 -1.94 13.35
N ARG A 43 -2.17 -1.27 13.70
CA ARG A 43 -2.15 -0.36 14.84
C ARG A 43 -3.13 0.80 14.66
N VAL A 44 -3.14 1.45 13.49
CA VAL A 44 -4.07 2.55 13.19
C VAL A 44 -5.52 2.06 13.20
N ILE A 45 -5.79 0.94 12.53
CA ILE A 45 -7.13 0.34 12.43
C ILE A 45 -7.66 -0.01 13.83
N ASN A 46 -6.84 -0.64 14.68
CA ASN A 46 -7.24 -1.03 16.03
C ASN A 46 -7.58 0.18 16.89
N ILE A 47 -6.73 1.22 16.88
CA ILE A 47 -6.96 2.43 17.67
C ILE A 47 -8.22 3.16 17.17
N ALA A 48 -8.40 3.29 15.85
CA ALA A 48 -9.60 3.90 15.29
C ALA A 48 -10.87 3.11 15.64
N GLY A 49 -10.85 1.77 15.49
CA GLY A 49 -11.99 0.93 15.84
C GLY A 49 -12.33 0.97 17.32
N GLN A 50 -11.31 0.89 18.20
CA GLN A 50 -11.50 0.90 19.65
C GLN A 50 -12.06 2.22 20.18
N PHE A 51 -11.60 3.36 19.66
CA PHE A 51 -11.91 4.67 20.24
C PHE A 51 -12.91 5.52 19.45
N LEU A 52 -13.11 5.24 18.16
CA LEU A 52 -13.96 6.05 17.27
C LEU A 52 -15.16 5.28 16.71
N ASN A 53 -15.21 3.95 16.91
CA ASN A 53 -16.26 3.07 16.36
C ASN A 53 -16.47 3.21 14.83
N ILE A 54 -15.40 3.56 14.09
CA ILE A 54 -15.41 3.72 12.64
C ILE A 54 -14.70 2.55 11.97
N LYS A 55 -15.20 2.13 10.80
CA LYS A 55 -14.56 1.12 9.98
C LYS A 55 -13.43 1.73 9.15
N VAL A 56 -12.19 1.28 9.41
CA VAL A 56 -11.02 1.63 8.62
C VAL A 56 -10.56 0.41 7.81
N ASP A 57 -10.68 0.50 6.49
CA ASP A 57 -10.31 -0.58 5.57
C ASP A 57 -8.85 -0.43 5.11
N ASN A 58 -8.08 -1.52 5.15
CA ASN A 58 -6.70 -1.52 4.69
C ASN A 58 -6.65 -1.57 3.15
N LEU A 59 -6.24 -0.47 2.52
CA LEU A 59 -6.08 -0.36 1.07
C LEU A 59 -4.77 -0.94 0.56
N GLY A 60 -3.72 -1.01 1.40
CA GLY A 60 -2.43 -1.57 1.05
C GLY A 60 -1.25 -0.73 1.53
N PHE A 61 -0.14 -0.82 0.80
CA PHE A 61 1.07 -0.07 1.10
C PHE A 61 1.90 0.22 -0.15
N ILE A 62 2.77 1.22 -0.05
CA ILE A 62 3.79 1.57 -1.05
C ILE A 62 5.17 1.35 -0.43
N PHE A 63 6.04 0.63 -1.12
CA PHE A 63 7.41 0.43 -0.67
C PHE A 63 8.21 1.74 -0.70
N ASP A 64 9.16 1.87 0.21
CA ASP A 64 10.20 2.89 0.08
C ASP A 64 11.03 2.62 -1.18
N ASP A 65 11.15 3.62 -2.04
CA ASP A 65 11.71 3.46 -3.38
C ASP A 65 12.48 4.73 -3.78
N MET A 66 13.77 4.56 -4.10
CA MET A 66 14.65 5.65 -4.50
C MET A 66 14.15 6.37 -5.76
N TYR A 67 13.37 5.70 -6.62
CA TYR A 67 12.84 6.28 -7.84
C TYR A 67 11.79 7.35 -7.55
N VAL A 68 11.12 7.31 -6.40
CA VAL A 68 10.22 8.39 -5.97
C VAL A 68 11.03 9.68 -5.77
N ALA A 69 12.14 9.63 -5.02
CA ALA A 69 12.99 10.80 -4.81
C ALA A 69 13.63 11.32 -6.11
N LYS A 70 14.09 10.42 -6.99
CA LYS A 70 14.60 10.80 -8.33
C LYS A 70 13.53 11.49 -9.17
N SER A 71 12.30 10.98 -9.15
CA SER A 71 11.17 11.53 -9.90
C SER A 71 10.79 12.95 -9.46
N ILE A 72 10.84 13.23 -8.15
CA ILE A 72 10.59 14.56 -7.59
C ILE A 72 11.64 15.56 -8.10
N ARG A 73 12.93 15.19 -8.04
CA ARG A 73 14.03 16.05 -8.52
C ARG A 73 13.92 16.35 -10.02
N ASN A 74 13.48 15.37 -10.79
CA ASN A 74 13.31 15.49 -12.24
C ASN A 74 11.95 16.09 -12.65
N GLN A 75 11.12 16.48 -11.68
CA GLN A 75 9.79 17.06 -11.90
C GLN A 75 8.90 16.24 -12.84
N LYS A 76 9.04 14.91 -12.80
CA LYS A 76 8.27 13.98 -13.64
C LYS A 76 7.78 12.83 -12.77
N PRO A 77 6.48 12.48 -12.78
CA PRO A 77 5.96 11.42 -11.90
C PRO A 77 6.72 10.10 -12.05
N PHE A 78 6.93 9.39 -10.93
CA PHE A 78 7.66 8.11 -10.93
C PHE A 78 6.94 7.04 -11.76
N ILE A 79 5.60 7.06 -11.83
CA ILE A 79 4.84 6.12 -12.66
C ILE A 79 5.12 6.29 -14.17
N VAL A 80 5.45 7.51 -14.60
CA VAL A 80 5.78 7.81 -16.01
C VAL A 80 7.28 7.58 -16.28
N SER A 81 8.13 7.93 -15.33
CA SER A 81 9.59 7.88 -15.51
C SER A 81 10.18 6.49 -15.23
N TYR A 82 9.57 5.76 -14.29
CA TYR A 82 10.04 4.49 -13.74
C TYR A 82 8.86 3.53 -13.57
N PRO A 83 8.16 3.13 -14.66
CA PRO A 83 6.93 2.31 -14.56
C PRO A 83 7.16 0.94 -13.91
N LYS A 84 8.38 0.40 -13.98
CA LYS A 84 8.76 -0.88 -13.35
C LYS A 84 9.28 -0.75 -11.92
N SER A 85 9.23 0.43 -11.31
CA SER A 85 9.70 0.64 -9.94
C SER A 85 8.76 -0.02 -8.92
N LYS A 86 9.26 -0.33 -7.72
CA LYS A 86 8.44 -0.93 -6.66
C LYS A 86 7.25 -0.05 -6.31
N ALA A 87 7.48 1.26 -6.22
CA ALA A 87 6.42 2.23 -5.96
C ALA A 87 5.38 2.31 -7.10
N SER A 88 5.81 2.28 -8.36
CA SER A 88 4.91 2.26 -9.52
C SER A 88 4.02 1.01 -9.51
N THR A 89 4.61 -0.18 -9.31
CA THR A 89 3.86 -1.43 -9.20
C THR A 89 2.86 -1.40 -8.03
N CYS A 90 3.26 -0.85 -6.87
CA CYS A 90 2.32 -0.66 -5.76
C CYS A 90 1.13 0.22 -6.16
N ILE A 91 1.38 1.35 -6.83
CA ILE A 91 0.33 2.27 -7.26
C ILE A 91 -0.63 1.62 -8.26
N GLU A 92 -0.14 0.86 -9.25
CA GLU A 92 -0.99 0.13 -10.18
C GLU A 92 -1.97 -0.78 -9.44
N ILE A 93 -1.46 -1.59 -8.51
CA ILE A 93 -2.30 -2.52 -7.75
C ILE A 93 -3.30 -1.77 -6.85
N ILE A 94 -2.89 -0.64 -6.25
CA ILE A 94 -3.78 0.21 -5.45
C ILE A 94 -4.87 0.82 -6.33
N ALA A 95 -4.53 1.26 -7.54
CA ALA A 95 -5.48 1.81 -8.50
C ALA A 95 -6.53 0.76 -8.90
N ASP A 96 -6.11 -0.48 -9.19
CA ASP A 96 -7.02 -1.60 -9.49
C ASP A 96 -8.05 -1.81 -8.36
N ARG A 97 -7.58 -1.76 -7.11
CA ARG A 97 -8.44 -1.88 -5.91
C ARG A 97 -9.39 -0.70 -5.71
N VAL A 98 -8.95 0.52 -6.01
CA VAL A 98 -9.78 1.72 -5.87
C VAL A 98 -10.85 1.76 -6.95
N ALA A 99 -10.52 1.33 -8.16
CA ALA A 99 -11.42 1.27 -9.30
C ALA A 99 -12.50 0.18 -9.17
N ASN A 100 -12.48 -0.62 -8.10
CA ASN A 100 -13.31 -1.82 -7.95
C ASN A 100 -13.28 -2.67 -9.23
N ILE A 101 -12.09 -2.83 -9.83
CA ILE A 101 -11.88 -3.89 -10.82
C ILE A 101 -11.88 -5.17 -10.01
N GLU A 102 -13.08 -5.64 -9.68
CA GLU A 102 -13.32 -6.92 -9.05
C GLU A 102 -12.88 -7.98 -10.06
N SER A 103 -11.67 -8.50 -9.88
CA SER A 103 -11.48 -9.89 -10.26
C SER A 103 -12.43 -10.67 -9.37
N ASP A 104 -13.53 -11.13 -9.97
CA ASP A 104 -14.54 -12.06 -9.43
C ASP A 104 -13.92 -13.44 -9.04
N THR A 105 -12.62 -13.47 -8.75
CA THR A 105 -11.90 -14.55 -8.10
C THR A 105 -12.00 -14.35 -6.59
N ASP A 106 -13.19 -14.71 -6.10
CA ASP A 106 -13.52 -15.01 -4.73
C ASP A 106 -12.43 -15.88 -4.05
N LYS A 107 -12.26 -15.71 -2.72
CA LYS A 107 -11.60 -16.65 -1.79
C LYS A 107 -10.12 -17.00 -2.02
N GLY A 108 -9.23 -16.03 -1.88
CA GLY A 108 -7.80 -16.34 -1.76
C GLY A 108 -6.90 -15.14 -1.53
N THR A 109 -6.77 -14.72 -0.27
CA THR A 109 -5.59 -13.99 0.23
C THR A 109 -5.17 -12.82 -0.67
N GLY A 110 -5.90 -11.70 -0.57
CA GLY A 110 -5.61 -10.45 -1.29
C GLY A 110 -4.24 -9.83 -1.02
N MET A 111 -3.33 -10.50 -0.31
CA MET A 111 -1.89 -10.17 -0.23
C MET A 111 -1.01 -11.22 -0.91
N LEU A 112 -1.45 -12.47 -1.03
CA LEU A 112 -0.73 -13.53 -1.75
C LEU A 112 -0.74 -13.25 -3.25
N SER A 113 -1.83 -12.68 -3.78
CA SER A 113 -1.85 -12.14 -5.15
C SER A 113 -0.85 -10.98 -5.33
N PHE A 114 -0.69 -10.12 -4.31
CA PHE A 114 0.30 -9.03 -4.30
C PHE A 114 1.71 -9.59 -4.37
N PHE A 115 1.98 -10.59 -3.53
CA PHE A 115 3.26 -11.29 -3.51
C PHE A 115 3.49 -12.04 -4.82
N ARG A 116 2.49 -12.71 -5.40
CA ARG A 116 2.63 -13.43 -6.68
C ARG A 116 2.97 -12.48 -7.83
N ARG A 117 2.36 -11.30 -7.93
CA ARG A 117 2.70 -10.29 -8.96
C ARG A 117 4.10 -9.71 -8.73
N PHE A 118 4.57 -9.66 -7.48
CA PHE A 118 5.90 -9.14 -7.12
C PHE A 118 7.03 -10.19 -7.24
N PHE A 119 6.76 -11.46 -6.94
CA PHE A 119 7.71 -12.58 -6.99
C PHE A 119 7.70 -13.33 -8.32
N GLY A 120 6.59 -13.32 -9.07
CA GLY A 120 6.51 -13.92 -10.40
C GLY A 120 7.34 -13.20 -11.46
N HIS A 121 7.93 -12.04 -11.14
CA HIS A 121 8.94 -11.35 -11.96
C HIS A 121 10.38 -11.61 -11.49
N TYR A 122 10.59 -12.40 -10.42
CA TYR A 122 11.91 -12.68 -9.84
C TYR A 122 12.42 -14.11 -10.16
N GLU A 123 11.54 -15.01 -10.59
CA GLU A 123 11.92 -16.39 -10.98
C GLU A 123 12.47 -16.51 -12.42
N SER A 124 12.44 -15.46 -13.24
CA SER A 124 12.96 -15.51 -14.61
C SER A 124 14.40 -15.05 -14.80
N GLU A 125 15.09 -14.57 -13.75
CA GLU A 125 16.48 -14.08 -13.83
C GLU A 125 17.51 -14.99 -13.12
N ASN A 126 17.10 -16.09 -12.49
CA ASN A 126 18.03 -16.96 -11.74
C ASN A 126 18.38 -18.31 -12.43
N GLU A 127 17.88 -18.57 -13.65
CA GLU A 127 18.30 -19.76 -14.42
C GLU A 127 19.48 -19.52 -15.37
N GLU A 128 19.79 -18.27 -15.77
CA GLU A 128 20.91 -18.00 -16.69
C GLU A 128 22.29 -17.93 -16.00
N ASP A 129 22.36 -17.64 -14.69
CA ASP A 129 23.62 -17.53 -13.94
C ASP A 129 24.11 -18.85 -13.31
N SER A 130 23.46 -19.98 -13.64
CA SER A 130 23.89 -21.33 -13.17
C SER A 130 24.54 -22.20 -14.26
N LEU A 131 24.74 -21.65 -15.46
CA LEU A 131 25.39 -22.33 -16.59
C LEU A 131 26.60 -21.56 -17.17
N GLN A 132 27.29 -20.75 -16.37
CA GLN A 132 28.66 -20.31 -16.67
C GLN A 132 29.64 -20.62 -15.53
#